data_AF-A0A142X1I4-F1
#
_entry.id   AF-A0A142X1I4-F1
#
_cell.length_a   1.000
_cell.length_b   1.000
_cell.length_c   1.000
_cell.angle_alpha   90.00
_cell.angle_beta   90.00
_cell.angle_gamma   90.00
#
_symmetry.space_group_name_H-M   'P 1'
#
loop_
_entity.id
_entity.type
_entity.pdbx_description
1 polymer ?
#
loop_
_entity_poly.entity_id
_entity_poly.type
_entity_poly.pdbx_seq_one_letter_code
_entity_poly.pdbx_strand_id
1 'polypeptide(L)'
;MPIWGWVCLGLPAALAAFLAYITWQFGRQQARLKERGRTVVARILFADPVLYDRNNGATFSAAFVVFTMSADTSPAHLESLRTICERLDGFQPQSDDEDELKIGAALQQQTTAGQIPLRIPNRITQGKEVYFATPNVMRRMLPGGRLLKEYIYLKVLIEGDTRELAMIEYPDEG
;
A
#
# COMPACT_ATOMS: atom_id res chain seq x y z
N MET A 1 -38.31 -32.68 -14.83
CA MET A 1 -38.37 -31.32 -14.24
C MET A 1 -36.97 -30.72 -14.30
N PRO A 2 -36.75 -29.61 -15.01
CA PRO A 2 -35.40 -29.17 -15.35
C PRO A 2 -34.73 -28.55 -14.11
N ILE A 3 -33.72 -29.26 -13.59
CA ILE A 3 -32.85 -28.85 -12.47
C ILE A 3 -32.05 -27.56 -12.79
N TRP A 4 -32.07 -27.13 -14.06
CA TRP A 4 -31.32 -25.99 -14.59
C TRP A 4 -31.87 -24.60 -14.22
N GLY A 5 -33.15 -24.48 -13.84
CA GLY A 5 -33.75 -23.17 -13.53
C GLY A 5 -33.20 -22.51 -12.25
N TRP A 6 -32.83 -23.32 -11.24
CA TRP A 6 -32.32 -22.82 -9.96
C TRP A 6 -30.85 -22.41 -10.04
N VAL A 7 -30.06 -23.08 -10.88
CA VAL A 7 -28.64 -22.74 -11.11
C VAL A 7 -28.52 -21.36 -11.79
N CYS A 8 -29.45 -21.03 -12.69
CA CYS A 8 -29.46 -19.74 -13.39
C CYS A 8 -29.89 -18.54 -12.52
N LEU A 9 -30.62 -18.74 -11.42
CA LEU A 9 -31.04 -17.66 -10.50
C LEU A 9 -30.18 -17.57 -9.24
N GLY A 10 -29.66 -18.69 -8.75
CA GLY A 10 -28.80 -18.72 -7.56
C GLY A 10 -27.43 -18.07 -7.80
N LEU A 11 -26.83 -18.31 -8.97
CA LEU A 11 -25.49 -17.82 -9.29
C LEU A 11 -25.43 -16.29 -9.44
N PRO A 12 -26.37 -15.61 -10.14
CA PRO A 12 -26.42 -14.15 -10.17
C PRO A 12 -26.68 -13.52 -8.80
N ALA A 13 -27.56 -14.14 -7.98
CA ALA A 13 -27.84 -13.63 -6.64
C ALA A 13 -26.62 -13.74 -5.72
N ALA A 14 -25.90 -14.87 -5.77
CA ALA A 14 -24.65 -15.05 -5.03
C ALA A 14 -23.57 -14.07 -5.50
N LEU A 15 -23.43 -13.86 -6.82
CA LEU A 15 -22.50 -12.88 -7.37
C LEU A 15 -22.84 -11.45 -6.93
N ALA A 16 -24.12 -11.07 -6.97
CA ALA A 16 -24.57 -9.76 -6.51
C ALA A 16 -24.31 -9.55 -5.02
N ALA A 17 -24.59 -10.54 -4.19
CA ALA A 17 -24.30 -10.51 -2.75
C ALA A 17 -22.79 -10.41 -2.48
N PHE A 18 -21.97 -11.13 -3.24
CA PHE A 18 -20.52 -11.08 -3.15
C PHE A 18 -19.96 -9.70 -3.54
N LEU A 19 -20.44 -9.12 -4.64
CA LEU A 19 -20.05 -7.76 -5.06
C LEU A 19 -20.49 -6.71 -4.02
N ALA A 20 -21.70 -6.82 -3.49
CA ALA A 20 -22.18 -5.94 -2.43
C ALA A 20 -21.29 -6.04 -1.18
N TYR A 21 -20.92 -7.25 -0.77
CA TYR A 21 -20.00 -7.47 0.35
C TYR A 21 -18.64 -6.82 0.13
N ILE A 22 -18.04 -6.98 -1.07
CA ILE A 22 -16.78 -6.34 -1.43
C ILE A 22 -16.89 -4.82 -1.33
N THR A 23 -17.93 -4.23 -1.93
CA THR A 23 -18.11 -2.76 -1.89
C THR A 23 -18.30 -2.23 -0.48
N TRP A 24 -19.02 -2.97 0.37
CA TRP A 24 -19.21 -2.62 1.77
C TRP A 24 -17.91 -2.66 2.57
N GLN A 25 -17.07 -3.70 2.36
CA GLN A 25 -15.76 -3.80 2.99
C GLN A 25 -14.84 -2.64 2.59
N PHE A 26 -14.74 -2.32 1.30
CA PHE A 26 -13.96 -1.18 0.82
C PHE A 26 -14.47 0.16 1.38
N GLY A 27 -15.79 0.36 1.41
CA GLY A 27 -16.39 1.57 1.98
C GLY A 27 -16.08 1.71 3.47
N ARG A 28 -16.11 0.61 4.23
CA ARG A 28 -15.78 0.59 5.66
C ARG A 28 -14.30 0.83 5.93
N GLN A 29 -13.41 0.29 5.10
CA GLN A 29 -11.97 0.57 5.16
C GLN A 29 -11.70 2.06 4.91
N GLN A 30 -12.28 2.61 3.84
CA GLN A 30 -12.12 4.04 3.52
C GLN A 30 -12.68 4.95 4.60
N ALA A 31 -13.84 4.61 5.21
CA ALA A 31 -14.40 5.36 6.31
C ALA A 31 -13.47 5.36 7.53
N ARG A 32 -12.95 4.19 7.93
CA ARG A 32 -12.00 4.07 9.05
C ARG A 32 -10.71 4.85 8.79
N LEU A 33 -10.14 4.72 7.59
CA LEU A 33 -8.97 5.52 7.19
C LEU A 33 -9.28 7.02 7.20
N LYS A 34 -10.47 7.43 6.75
CA LYS A 34 -10.86 8.84 6.74
C LYS A 34 -10.97 9.41 8.16
N GLU A 35 -11.62 8.70 9.07
CA GLU A 35 -11.88 9.13 10.45
C GLU A 35 -10.66 9.02 11.36
N ARG A 36 -9.91 7.92 11.27
CA ARG A 36 -8.87 7.56 12.24
C ARG A 36 -7.48 7.43 11.64
N GLY A 37 -7.38 7.37 10.32
CA GLY A 37 -6.09 7.24 9.65
C GLY A 37 -5.24 8.50 9.80
N ARG A 38 -3.94 8.30 9.97
CA ARG A 38 -2.93 9.36 10.02
C ARG A 38 -2.35 9.57 8.63
N THR A 39 -2.19 10.82 8.23
CA THR A 39 -1.43 11.15 7.02
C THR A 39 0.05 10.90 7.25
N VAL A 40 0.70 10.21 6.32
CA VAL A 40 2.14 9.92 6.34
C VAL A 40 2.75 10.15 4.96
N VAL A 41 4.06 10.37 4.94
CA VAL A 41 4.87 10.43 3.73
C VAL A 41 5.57 9.10 3.53
N ALA A 42 5.40 8.51 2.36
CA ALA A 42 5.99 7.23 2.00
C ALA A 42 6.97 7.41 0.84
N ARG A 43 8.24 7.08 1.07
CA ARG A 43 9.26 7.07 0.02
C ARG A 43 9.08 5.84 -0.85
N ILE A 44 9.20 6.03 -2.15
CA ILE A 44 9.05 4.96 -3.14
C ILE A 44 10.37 4.20 -3.23
N LEU A 45 10.30 2.89 -3.03
CA LEU A 45 11.40 1.96 -3.25
C LEU A 45 11.41 1.52 -4.72
N PHE A 46 10.28 1.02 -5.20
CA PHE A 46 10.05 0.66 -6.60
C PHE A 46 8.62 1.04 -6.99
N ALA A 47 8.40 1.38 -8.25
CA ALA A 47 7.06 1.67 -8.77
C ALA A 47 6.95 1.08 -10.16
N ASP A 48 5.74 0.63 -10.52
CA ASP A 48 5.47 0.18 -11.87
C ASP A 48 5.78 1.30 -12.89
N PRO A 49 6.59 1.06 -13.93
CA PRO A 49 6.90 2.01 -14.99
C PRO A 49 5.67 2.72 -15.58
N VAL A 50 4.51 2.06 -15.60
CA VAL A 50 3.26 2.67 -16.10
C VAL A 50 2.88 3.94 -15.33
N LEU A 51 3.29 4.08 -14.05
CA LEU A 51 2.99 5.26 -13.25
C LEU A 51 3.75 6.51 -13.73
N TYR A 52 4.86 6.34 -14.46
CA TYR A 52 5.67 7.45 -14.98
C TYR A 52 5.23 7.92 -16.36
N ASP A 53 4.62 7.05 -17.17
CA ASP A 53 4.17 7.38 -18.53
C ASP A 53 2.83 8.10 -18.50
N ARG A 54 2.78 9.34 -19.01
CA ARG A 54 1.57 10.16 -19.09
C ARG A 54 0.48 9.57 -19.99
N ASN A 55 0.87 8.85 -21.04
CA ASN A 55 -0.03 8.35 -22.08
C ASN A 55 -0.58 6.95 -21.78
N ASN A 56 -0.20 6.37 -20.65
CA ASN A 56 -0.71 5.08 -20.23
C ASN A 56 -2.17 5.18 -19.72
N GLY A 57 -3.03 4.26 -20.18
CA GLY A 57 -4.46 4.22 -19.83
C GLY A 57 -4.78 3.51 -18.50
N ALA A 58 -3.79 2.99 -17.77
CA ALA A 58 -4.03 2.33 -16.48
C ALA A 58 -4.56 3.30 -15.43
N THR A 59 -5.67 3.00 -14.75
CA THR A 59 -6.23 3.91 -13.72
C THR A 59 -5.38 3.98 -12.45
N PHE A 60 -4.74 2.87 -12.10
CA PHE A 60 -3.86 2.71 -10.95
C PHE A 60 -2.81 1.65 -11.25
N SER A 61 -1.69 1.68 -10.52
CA SER A 61 -0.77 0.55 -10.43
C SER A 61 -0.10 0.49 -9.06
N ALA A 62 0.62 -0.59 -8.78
CA ALA A 62 1.29 -0.80 -7.51
C ALA A 62 2.59 0.02 -7.40
N ALA A 63 2.88 0.48 -6.19
CA ALA A 63 4.20 0.95 -5.80
C ALA A 63 4.62 0.30 -4.50
N PHE A 64 5.90 0.05 -4.33
CA PHE A 64 6.55 -0.41 -3.12
C PHE A 64 7.08 0.79 -2.38
N VAL A 65 6.68 0.95 -1.13
CA VAL A 65 7.01 2.14 -0.37
C VAL A 65 7.48 1.82 1.03
N VAL A 66 8.30 2.71 1.56
CA VAL A 66 8.80 2.70 2.93
C VAL A 66 8.36 3.99 3.60
N PHE A 67 7.79 3.89 4.80
CA PHE A 67 7.27 5.05 5.52
C PHE A 67 7.46 4.94 7.03
N THR A 68 7.42 6.09 7.70
CA THR A 68 7.23 6.19 9.15
C THR A 68 5.85 6.78 9.44
N MET A 69 5.42 6.80 10.70
CA MET A 69 4.16 7.47 11.08
C MET A 69 4.22 9.02 11.04
N SER A 70 5.19 9.60 10.32
CA SER A 70 5.38 11.03 10.13
C SER A 70 4.88 11.49 8.76
N ALA A 71 4.33 12.71 8.70
CA ALA A 71 3.99 13.42 7.46
C ALA A 71 5.12 14.39 7.02
N ASP A 72 6.29 14.30 7.64
CA ASP A 72 7.42 15.19 7.36
C ASP A 72 8.01 14.95 5.96
N THR A 73 8.07 16.00 5.15
CA THR A 73 8.70 16.00 3.83
C THR A 73 10.09 16.62 3.83
N SER A 74 10.67 16.90 5.00
CA SER A 74 12.01 17.46 5.09
C SER A 74 13.03 16.58 4.36
N PRO A 75 14.03 17.18 3.69
CA PRO A 75 15.09 16.43 3.02
C PRO A 75 15.76 15.42 3.95
N ALA A 76 15.98 15.79 5.22
CA ALA A 76 16.55 14.89 6.23
C ALA A 76 15.68 13.65 6.49
N HIS A 77 14.35 13.80 6.52
CA HIS A 77 13.44 12.67 6.66
C HIS A 77 13.48 11.76 5.44
N LEU A 78 13.36 12.33 4.24
CA LEU A 78 13.38 11.61 2.99
C LEU A 78 14.70 10.88 2.75
N GLU A 79 15.83 11.46 3.14
CA GLU A 79 17.16 10.85 3.13
C GLU A 79 17.28 9.69 4.13
N SER A 80 16.68 9.83 5.32
CA SER A 80 16.61 8.71 6.27
C SER A 80 15.81 7.54 5.71
N LEU A 81 14.71 7.80 4.99
CA LEU A 81 13.94 6.75 4.31
C LEU A 81 14.74 6.14 3.15
N ARG A 82 15.49 6.96 2.39
CA ARG A 82 16.37 6.50 1.30
C ARG A 82 17.39 5.49 1.80
N THR A 83 18.07 5.82 2.90
CA THR A 83 19.06 4.93 3.53
C THR A 83 18.46 3.59 3.93
N ILE A 84 17.19 3.58 4.37
CA ILE A 84 16.49 2.33 4.72
C ILE A 84 16.15 1.54 3.47
N CYS A 85 15.66 2.20 2.41
CA CYS A 85 15.43 1.59 1.10
C CYS A 85 16.69 0.89 0.56
N GLU A 86 17.84 1.56 0.62
CA GLU A 86 19.13 0.99 0.19
C GLU A 86 19.53 -0.25 0.99
N ARG A 87 19.26 -0.27 2.29
CA ARG A 87 19.50 -1.46 3.13
C ARG A 87 18.53 -2.61 2.82
N LEU A 88 17.33 -2.32 2.33
CA LEU A 88 16.36 -3.33 1.91
C LEU A 88 16.74 -3.99 0.58
N ASP A 89 17.43 -3.27 -0.32
CA ASP A 89 17.80 -3.76 -1.66
C ASP A 89 18.75 -4.98 -1.64
N GLY A 90 19.45 -5.19 -0.52
CA GLY A 90 20.29 -6.38 -0.28
C GLY A 90 19.81 -7.24 0.88
N PHE A 91 18.58 -7.06 1.36
CA PHE A 91 18.12 -7.72 2.58
C PHE A 91 17.93 -9.23 2.37
N GLN A 92 18.59 -10.01 3.22
CA GLN A 92 18.35 -11.43 3.35
C GLN A 92 17.79 -11.71 4.75
N PRO A 93 16.64 -12.41 4.84
CA PRO A 93 16.04 -12.75 6.11
C PRO A 93 16.89 -13.77 6.85
N GLN A 94 17.01 -13.62 8.16
CA GLN A 94 17.51 -14.68 9.03
C GLN A 94 16.40 -15.69 9.30
N SER A 95 16.73 -16.99 9.37
CA SER A 95 15.75 -18.08 9.36
C SER A 95 14.79 -18.11 10.56
N ASP A 96 15.11 -17.39 11.62
CA ASP A 96 14.46 -17.57 12.93
C ASP A 96 13.55 -16.39 13.32
N ASP A 97 13.46 -15.34 12.48
CA ASP A 97 12.62 -14.17 12.72
C ASP A 97 11.45 -14.11 11.70
N GLU A 98 10.23 -14.26 12.19
CA GLU A 98 9.01 -14.27 11.38
C GLU A 98 8.77 -12.96 10.62
N ASP A 99 9.12 -11.82 11.21
CA ASP A 99 8.96 -10.51 10.57
C ASP A 99 10.01 -10.31 9.46
N GLU A 100 11.25 -10.80 9.68
CA GLU A 100 12.26 -10.84 8.63
C GLU A 100 11.82 -11.72 7.46
N LEU A 101 11.29 -12.91 7.73
CA LEU A 101 10.78 -13.82 6.69
C LEU A 101 9.64 -13.20 5.89
N LYS A 102 8.69 -12.52 6.54
CA LYS A 102 7.57 -11.83 5.87
C LYS A 102 8.05 -10.71 4.95
N ILE A 103 8.99 -9.89 5.42
CA ILE A 103 9.58 -8.82 4.60
C ILE A 103 10.38 -9.41 3.44
N GLY A 104 11.19 -10.44 3.69
CA GLY A 104 11.93 -11.14 2.64
C GLY A 104 11.00 -11.69 1.57
N ALA A 105 9.92 -12.36 1.97
CA ALA A 105 8.90 -12.85 1.04
C ALA A 105 8.22 -11.71 0.26
N ALA A 106 7.88 -10.60 0.93
CA ALA A 106 7.23 -9.46 0.29
C ALA A 106 8.14 -8.76 -0.73
N LEU A 107 9.43 -8.65 -0.44
CA LEU A 107 10.44 -8.11 -1.37
C LEU A 107 10.63 -9.05 -2.57
N GLN A 108 10.71 -10.37 -2.33
CA GLN A 108 10.88 -11.36 -3.41
C GLN A 108 9.66 -11.44 -4.33
N GLN A 109 8.44 -11.44 -3.76
CA GLN A 109 7.21 -11.54 -4.52
C GLN A 109 6.78 -10.20 -5.11
N GLN A 110 7.45 -9.10 -4.73
CA GLN A 110 7.03 -7.75 -5.07
C GLN A 110 5.53 -7.57 -4.79
N THR A 111 5.12 -7.91 -3.57
CA THR A 111 3.74 -7.65 -3.10
C THR A 111 3.66 -7.82 -1.59
N THR A 112 2.73 -7.12 -0.95
CA THR A 112 2.28 -7.47 0.40
C THR A 112 0.89 -8.08 0.32
N ALA A 113 0.66 -9.15 1.09
CA ALA A 113 -0.65 -9.77 1.18
C ALA A 113 -1.68 -8.71 1.63
N GLY A 114 -2.61 -8.35 0.75
CA GLY A 114 -3.72 -7.45 1.05
C GLY A 114 -3.35 -5.98 1.32
N GLN A 115 -2.21 -5.48 0.81
CA GLN A 115 -1.75 -4.09 1.05
C GLN A 115 -1.54 -3.76 2.53
N ILE A 116 -1.32 -4.77 3.36
CA ILE A 116 -1.12 -4.63 4.79
C ILE A 116 0.30 -4.09 5.03
N PRO A 117 0.46 -2.97 5.78
CA PRO A 117 1.78 -2.53 6.23
C PRO A 117 2.51 -3.59 7.04
N LEU A 118 3.73 -3.90 6.64
CA LEU A 118 4.64 -4.79 7.36
C LEU A 118 5.68 -3.96 8.10
N ARG A 119 5.93 -4.26 9.37
CA ARG A 119 6.98 -3.57 10.12
C ARG A 119 8.34 -4.03 9.61
N ILE A 120 9.24 -3.08 9.36
CA ILE A 120 10.60 -3.39 8.96
C ILE A 120 11.40 -3.77 10.23
N PRO A 121 12.18 -4.87 10.19
CA PRO A 121 13.01 -5.32 11.30
C PRO A 121 13.96 -4.24 11.82
N ASN A 122 14.13 -4.22 13.14
CA ASN A 122 14.97 -3.23 13.83
C ASN A 122 16.44 -3.26 13.35
N ARG A 123 16.92 -4.41 12.86
CA ARG A 123 18.25 -4.58 12.28
C ARG A 123 18.51 -3.63 11.11
N ILE A 124 17.48 -3.35 10.31
CA ILE A 124 17.55 -2.46 9.15
C ILE A 124 17.31 -1.00 9.58
N THR A 125 16.34 -0.79 10.46
CA THR A 125 15.84 0.55 10.83
C THR A 125 16.61 1.21 11.97
N GLN A 126 17.55 0.49 12.60
CA GLN A 126 18.28 0.95 13.80
C GLN A 126 17.33 1.37 14.93
N GLY A 127 16.25 0.60 15.13
CA GLY A 127 15.26 0.82 16.19
C GLY A 127 14.17 1.85 15.85
N LYS A 128 14.20 2.47 14.67
CA LYS A 128 13.10 3.32 14.20
C LYS A 128 11.89 2.48 13.82
N GLU A 129 10.70 2.99 14.12
CA GLU A 129 9.45 2.40 13.67
C GLU A 129 9.18 2.78 12.21
N VAL A 130 9.42 1.82 11.32
CA VAL A 130 9.33 2.00 9.87
C VAL A 130 8.60 0.81 9.27
N TYR A 131 7.82 1.06 8.24
CA TYR A 131 6.97 0.07 7.60
C TYR A 131 7.22 0.00 6.10
N PHE A 132 7.02 -1.19 5.56
CA PHE A 132 7.00 -1.51 4.15
C PHE A 132 5.56 -1.79 3.71
N ALA A 133 5.17 -1.31 2.53
CA ALA A 133 3.84 -1.51 2.00
C ALA A 133 3.79 -1.49 0.47
N THR A 134 2.70 -2.04 -0.07
CA THR A 134 2.42 -2.03 -1.52
C THR A 134 1.08 -1.34 -1.83
N PRO A 135 0.98 0.00 -1.72
CA PRO A 135 -0.23 0.73 -2.09
C PRO A 135 -0.57 0.62 -3.58
N ASN A 136 -1.88 0.64 -3.88
CA ASN A 136 -2.36 1.03 -5.20
C ASN A 136 -2.25 2.55 -5.35
N VAL A 137 -1.40 3.00 -6.26
CA VAL A 137 -1.22 4.41 -6.62
C VAL A 137 -2.24 4.78 -7.68
N MET A 138 -3.20 5.64 -7.32
CA MET A 138 -4.20 6.14 -8.25
C MET A 138 -3.64 7.30 -9.06
N ARG A 139 -3.61 7.19 -10.39
CA ARG A 139 -3.04 8.25 -11.24
C ARG A 139 -3.74 9.59 -11.08
N ARG A 140 -5.06 9.58 -10.88
CA ARG A 140 -5.85 10.79 -10.64
C ARG A 140 -5.43 11.56 -9.37
N MET A 141 -4.76 10.90 -8.43
CA MET A 141 -4.23 11.50 -7.19
C MET A 141 -2.77 11.95 -7.33
N LEU A 142 -2.12 11.65 -8.46
CA LEU A 142 -0.76 12.09 -8.74
C LEU A 142 -0.78 13.47 -9.42
N PRO A 143 0.15 14.38 -9.04
CA PRO A 143 0.41 15.62 -9.75
C PRO A 143 0.57 15.42 -11.26
N GLY A 144 -0.31 16.05 -12.05
CA GLY A 144 -0.27 15.94 -13.51
C GLY A 144 -0.55 14.53 -14.05
N GLY A 145 -1.14 13.63 -13.24
CA GLY A 145 -1.55 12.29 -13.65
C GLY A 145 -0.41 11.27 -13.80
N ARG A 146 0.79 11.57 -13.29
CA ARG A 146 1.98 10.71 -13.38
C ARG A 146 2.90 10.89 -12.17
N LEU A 147 3.70 9.88 -11.89
CA LEU A 147 4.60 9.88 -10.75
C LEU A 147 5.85 10.70 -11.06
N LEU A 148 5.98 11.86 -10.43
CA LEU A 148 7.11 12.78 -10.60
C LEU A 148 7.99 12.91 -9.37
N LYS A 149 7.41 12.64 -8.19
CA LYS A 149 8.09 12.74 -6.90
C LYS A 149 8.56 11.35 -6.47
N GLU A 150 9.64 11.31 -5.71
CA GLU A 150 10.21 10.08 -5.11
C GLU A 150 9.42 9.59 -3.88
N TYR A 151 8.32 10.25 -3.55
CA TYR A 151 7.46 9.93 -2.42
C TYR A 151 5.99 10.14 -2.80
N ILE A 152 5.10 9.50 -2.05
CA ILE A 152 3.64 9.67 -2.12
C ILE A 152 3.08 9.93 -0.72
N TYR A 153 1.87 10.47 -0.65
CA TYR A 153 1.13 10.59 0.60
C TYR A 153 0.18 9.42 0.77
N LEU A 154 0.16 8.88 1.98
CA LEU A 154 -0.75 7.82 2.38
C LEU A 154 -1.55 8.27 3.59
N LYS A 155 -2.76 7.72 3.72
CA LYS A 155 -3.49 7.66 4.97
C LYS A 155 -3.35 6.25 5.52
N VAL A 156 -2.84 6.14 6.74
CA VAL A 156 -2.46 4.87 7.37
C VAL A 156 -3.10 4.74 8.74
N LEU A 157 -3.65 3.56 9.03
CA LEU A 157 -4.19 3.20 10.33
C LEU A 157 -3.46 1.94 10.80
N ILE A 158 -2.71 2.05 11.89
CA ILE A 158 -2.01 0.94 12.54
C ILE A 158 -2.44 0.94 14.01
N GLU A 159 -3.34 0.03 14.37
CA GLU A 159 -3.89 -0.11 15.71
C GLU A 159 -4.11 -1.58 16.06
N GLY A 160 -3.30 -2.12 16.97
CA GLY A 160 -3.29 -3.56 17.28
C GLY A 160 -3.08 -4.38 16.01
N ASP A 161 -4.04 -5.24 15.70
CA ASP A 161 -4.02 -6.10 14.51
C ASP A 161 -4.57 -5.40 13.25
N THR A 162 -5.21 -4.23 13.40
CA THR A 162 -5.74 -3.48 12.26
C THR A 162 -4.61 -2.70 11.61
N ARG A 163 -4.29 -3.04 10.36
CA ARG A 163 -3.32 -2.31 9.55
C ARG A 163 -3.90 -2.05 8.17
N GLU A 164 -4.19 -0.79 7.91
CA GLU A 164 -4.85 -0.34 6.68
C GLU A 164 -4.09 0.85 6.11
N LEU A 165 -4.07 0.96 4.79
CA LEU A 165 -3.50 2.11 4.11
C LEU A 165 -4.29 2.43 2.85
N ALA A 166 -4.24 3.69 2.43
CA ALA A 166 -4.67 4.12 1.11
C ALA A 166 -3.85 5.33 0.68
N MET A 167 -3.60 5.45 -0.63
CA MET A 167 -3.05 6.69 -1.19
C MET A 167 -4.06 7.83 -1.00
N ILE A 168 -3.54 9.03 -0.74
CA ILE A 168 -4.29 10.27 -0.79
C ILE A 168 -3.67 11.25 -1.78
N GLU A 169 -4.41 12.30 -2.11
CA GLU A 169 -3.91 13.42 -2.91
C GLU A 169 -2.80 14.17 -2.20
N TYR A 170 -1.96 14.86 -2.97
CA TYR A 170 -0.86 15.65 -2.44
C TYR A 170 -1.44 16.89 -1.77
N PRO A 171 -1.32 17.05 -0.43
CA PRO A 171 -1.98 18.12 0.31
C PRO A 171 -1.50 19.51 -0.08
N ASP A 172 -0.29 19.61 -0.65
CA ASP A 172 0.32 20.89 -1.05
C ASP A 172 -0.02 21.31 -2.49
N GLU A 173 -0.76 20.49 -3.24
CA GLU A 173 -1.10 20.73 -4.65
C GLU A 173 -2.61 20.70 -4.94
N GLY A 174 -3.43 20.76 -3.89
CA GLY A 174 -4.90 20.81 -3.93
C GLY A 174 -5.47 22.21 -3.73
#